data_AF-A0A8B7IK03-F1
#
_entry.id   AF-A0A8B7IK03-F1
#
_cell.length_a   1.000
_cell.length_b   1.000
_cell.length_c   1.000
_cell.angle_alpha   90.00
_cell.angle_beta   90.00
_cell.angle_gamma   90.00
#
_symmetry.space_group_name_H-M   'P 1'
#
loop_
_entity.id
_entity.type
_entity.pdbx_description
1 polymer ?
#
loop_
_entity_poly.entity_id
_entity_poly.type
_entity_poly.pdbx_seq_one_letter_code
_entity_poly.pdbx_strand_id
1 'polypeptide(L)'
;MTGNMLLQKICAAQNLCNLPKPNVLDLSENYLEKDGKDAVHKLLDDLNFLPGMKVLMLPWGDDVKVCLTKLLELLKTMPQLTKVGLRKWSLTDAQIRILGSFFEKKHLENLQHLDLAMNCVRSDGWLSFMHPLICLKKLIFLDFSSKQDWVPTSLLVCKLSQVLTTQSSLKEIKVTGWTFDSCDLGLINGAKKRKRKKKKREKRNNKKTKRTKKRKKSKKRKRKKKKREKRNNKKTKRTKKRKKSKVKAKEKKE
;
A
#
# COMPACT_ATOMS: atom_id res chain seq x y z
N MET A 1 15.12 9.71 32.17
CA MET A 1 13.82 9.09 32.52
C MET A 1 13.83 7.70 31.92
N THR A 2 13.72 6.66 32.75
CA THR A 2 13.73 5.25 32.35
C THR A 2 12.48 4.93 31.51
N GLY A 3 12.64 4.13 30.46
CA GLY A 3 11.55 3.80 29.52
C GLY A 3 10.32 3.17 30.19
N ASN A 4 10.54 2.51 31.34
CA ASN A 4 9.50 1.93 32.17
C ASN A 4 8.56 2.99 32.78
N MET A 5 9.06 4.16 33.18
CA MET A 5 8.21 5.26 33.66
C MET A 5 7.36 5.89 32.55
N LEU A 6 7.82 5.89 31.29
CA LEU A 6 7.04 6.46 30.18
C LEU A 6 5.85 5.55 29.84
N LEU A 7 6.06 4.23 29.82
CA LEU A 7 4.98 3.27 29.59
C LEU A 7 4.09 3.04 30.79
N GLN A 8 4.61 3.05 32.02
CA GLN A 8 3.74 3.19 33.17
C GLN A 8 2.98 4.51 33.14
N LYS A 9 3.53 5.63 32.69
CA LYS A 9 2.72 6.86 32.52
C LYS A 9 1.71 6.76 31.37
N ILE A 10 2.01 6.07 30.28
CA ILE A 10 1.09 5.89 29.14
C ILE A 10 -0.01 4.87 29.46
N CYS A 11 0.30 3.79 30.18
CA CYS A 11 -0.63 2.72 30.56
C CYS A 11 -1.31 2.94 31.93
N ALA A 12 -0.66 3.60 32.91
CA ALA A 12 -1.28 3.98 34.18
C ALA A 12 -2.08 5.26 34.07
N ALA A 13 -1.76 6.13 33.10
CA ALA A 13 -2.77 7.03 32.62
C ALA A 13 -3.83 6.16 31.91
N GLN A 14 -5.00 6.03 32.53
CA GLN A 14 -6.27 5.69 31.88
C GLN A 14 -6.61 6.62 30.68
N ASN A 15 -5.65 7.41 30.20
CA ASN A 15 -5.75 8.43 29.19
C ASN A 15 -5.59 7.91 27.77
N LEU A 16 -5.13 6.69 27.49
CA LEU A 16 -5.23 6.16 26.11
C LEU A 16 -6.69 6.12 25.64
N CYS A 17 -7.63 5.81 26.55
CA CYS A 17 -9.07 5.90 26.34
C CYS A 17 -9.61 7.34 26.36
N ASN A 18 -8.92 8.27 27.03
CA ASN A 18 -9.31 9.70 27.12
C ASN A 18 -8.66 10.58 26.05
N LEU A 19 -7.66 10.08 25.31
CA LEU A 19 -7.05 10.79 24.20
C LEU A 19 -8.11 10.93 23.10
N PRO A 20 -8.32 12.13 22.52
CA PRO A 20 -9.26 12.30 21.43
C PRO A 20 -8.79 11.48 20.22
N LYS A 21 -9.36 10.28 20.09
CA LYS A 21 -9.19 9.32 18.97
C LYS A 21 -7.75 9.27 18.42
N PRO A 22 -6.75 8.78 19.19
CA PRO A 22 -5.42 8.59 18.66
C PRO A 22 -5.50 7.56 17.52
N ASN A 23 -5.26 8.02 16.29
CA ASN A 23 -5.13 7.16 15.13
C ASN A 23 -3.66 6.80 14.84
N VAL A 24 -2.74 7.30 15.65
CA VAL A 24 -1.31 7.04 15.61
C VAL A 24 -0.83 6.74 17.01
N LEU A 25 -0.22 5.57 17.19
CA LEU A 25 0.59 5.23 18.34
C LEU A 25 1.99 4.89 17.84
N ASP A 26 2.97 5.70 18.24
CA ASP A 26 4.37 5.46 17.89
C ASP A 26 5.24 5.42 19.15
N LEU A 27 5.67 4.22 19.51
CA LEU A 27 6.49 3.92 20.67
C LEU A 27 7.77 3.16 20.30
N SER A 28 8.13 3.06 19.01
CA SER A 28 9.15 2.09 18.56
C SER A 28 10.58 2.34 19.02
N GLU A 29 10.89 3.52 19.53
CA GLU A 29 12.22 3.82 20.09
C GLU A 29 12.28 3.69 21.61
N ASN A 30 11.24 3.14 22.25
CA ASN A 30 11.24 2.88 23.69
C ASN A 30 11.71 1.46 23.99
N TYR A 31 12.83 1.34 24.70
CA TYR A 31 13.25 0.09 25.34
C TYR A 31 12.48 -0.12 26.63
N LEU A 32 11.98 -1.33 26.81
CA LEU A 32 11.34 -1.78 28.04
C LEU A 32 12.36 -2.56 28.82
N GLU A 33 12.63 -2.05 30.03
CA GLU A 33 13.51 -2.68 31.01
C GLU A 33 12.80 -3.92 31.59
N LYS A 34 12.79 -4.08 32.91
CA LYS A 34 12.13 -5.22 33.57
C LYS A 34 10.65 -5.31 33.17
N ASP A 35 10.20 -6.56 32.97
CA ASP A 35 8.81 -6.93 32.66
C ASP A 35 8.28 -6.33 31.34
N GLY A 36 9.18 -6.09 30.37
CA GLY A 36 8.82 -5.53 29.07
C GLY A 36 7.74 -6.33 28.32
N LYS A 37 7.78 -7.67 28.39
CA LYS A 37 6.73 -8.52 27.81
C LYS A 37 5.36 -8.26 28.45
N ASP A 38 5.30 -8.05 29.77
CA ASP A 38 4.05 -7.88 30.50
C ASP A 38 3.47 -6.49 30.24
N ALA A 39 4.33 -5.48 30.15
CA ALA A 39 3.96 -4.13 29.71
C ALA A 39 3.40 -4.12 28.29
N VAL A 40 4.03 -4.83 27.34
CA VAL A 40 3.48 -4.99 25.97
C VAL A 40 2.16 -5.76 26.01
N HIS A 41 2.08 -6.83 26.79
CA HIS A 41 0.86 -7.62 26.89
C HIS A 41 -0.33 -6.79 27.38
N LYS A 42 -0.13 -5.96 28.41
CA LYS A 42 -1.13 -5.01 28.92
C LYS A 42 -1.49 -3.94 27.88
N LEU A 43 -0.48 -3.36 27.21
CA LEU A 43 -0.73 -2.39 26.13
C LEU A 43 -1.62 -2.99 25.03
N LEU A 44 -1.43 -4.26 24.67
CA LEU A 44 -2.26 -4.93 23.67
C LEU A 44 -3.71 -5.13 24.14
N ASP A 45 -3.95 -5.32 25.44
CA ASP A 45 -5.31 -5.37 26.00
C ASP A 45 -5.99 -4.01 25.88
N ASP A 46 -5.28 -2.93 26.23
CA ASP A 46 -5.80 -1.57 26.19
C ASP A 46 -6.07 -1.09 24.75
N LEU A 47 -5.27 -1.54 23.79
CA LEU A 47 -5.44 -1.19 22.37
C LEU A 47 -6.72 -1.77 21.74
N ASN A 48 -7.30 -2.83 22.31
CA ASN A 48 -8.52 -3.45 21.78
C ASN A 48 -9.71 -2.48 21.75
N PHE A 49 -9.66 -1.40 22.53
CA PHE A 49 -10.71 -0.38 22.62
C PHE A 49 -10.52 0.80 21.64
N LEU A 50 -9.54 0.74 20.73
CA LEU A 50 -9.20 1.83 19.80
C LEU A 50 -9.44 1.47 18.32
N PRO A 51 -10.70 1.40 17.84
CA PRO A 51 -11.06 0.93 16.49
C PRO A 51 -10.62 1.87 15.35
N GLY A 52 -10.08 3.05 15.66
CA GLY A 52 -9.66 4.06 14.67
C GLY A 52 -8.16 4.02 14.31
N MET A 53 -7.39 3.08 14.85
CA MET A 53 -5.92 3.08 14.75
C MET A 53 -5.44 2.90 13.31
N LYS A 54 -4.60 3.81 12.82
CA LYS A 54 -3.98 3.77 11.48
C LYS A 54 -2.49 3.46 11.51
N VAL A 55 -1.81 3.79 12.60
CA VAL A 55 -0.37 3.58 12.78
C VAL A 55 -0.14 2.96 14.15
N LEU A 56 0.55 1.82 14.15
CA LEU A 56 0.94 1.12 15.37
C LEU A 56 2.43 0.76 15.29
N MET A 57 3.27 1.51 15.98
CA MET A 57 4.69 1.21 16.14
C MET A 57 4.95 0.88 17.60
N LEU A 58 5.25 -0.37 17.90
CA LEU A 58 5.29 -0.88 19.26
C LEU A 58 6.68 -0.71 19.88
N PRO A 59 6.75 -0.53 21.22
CA PRO A 59 8.03 -0.54 21.93
C PRO A 59 8.70 -1.91 21.83
N TRP A 60 9.96 -1.99 22.24
CA TRP A 60 10.75 -3.21 22.22
C TRP A 60 11.37 -3.48 23.58
N GLY A 61 11.68 -4.73 23.88
CA GLY A 61 12.25 -5.12 25.17
C GLY A 61 12.58 -6.60 25.15
N ASP A 62 13.03 -7.11 26.29
CA ASP A 62 13.37 -8.52 26.41
C ASP A 62 12.09 -9.38 26.32
N ASP A 63 12.19 -10.47 25.55
CA ASP A 63 11.12 -11.45 25.31
C ASP A 63 9.78 -10.93 24.74
N VAL A 64 9.67 -9.67 24.29
CA VAL A 64 8.42 -9.14 23.69
C VAL A 64 7.92 -9.94 22.48
N LYS A 65 8.80 -10.71 21.80
CA LYS A 65 8.44 -11.66 20.73
C LYS A 65 7.37 -12.67 21.13
N VAL A 66 7.25 -13.03 22.41
CA VAL A 66 6.22 -13.97 22.90
C VAL A 66 4.81 -13.38 22.78
N CYS A 67 4.70 -12.05 22.76
CA CYS A 67 3.44 -11.34 22.58
C CYS A 67 2.94 -11.34 21.13
N LEU A 68 3.72 -11.86 20.16
CA LEU A 68 3.38 -11.80 18.75
C LEU A 68 2.00 -12.42 18.47
N THR A 69 1.69 -13.60 19.01
CA THR A 69 0.41 -14.27 18.75
C THR A 69 -0.77 -13.40 19.19
N LYS A 70 -0.70 -12.81 20.39
CA LYS A 70 -1.73 -11.89 20.89
C LYS A 70 -1.85 -10.63 20.03
N LEU A 71 -0.72 -10.06 19.62
CA LEU A 71 -0.71 -8.94 18.69
C LEU A 71 -1.42 -9.30 17.38
N LEU A 72 -1.17 -10.48 16.82
CA LEU A 72 -1.81 -10.89 15.57
C LEU A 72 -3.34 -11.01 15.71
N GLU A 73 -3.84 -11.50 16.84
CA GLU A 73 -5.28 -11.50 17.12
C GLU A 73 -5.87 -10.09 17.16
N LEU A 74 -5.18 -9.16 17.83
CA LEU A 74 -5.55 -7.74 17.84
C LEU A 74 -5.53 -7.13 16.43
N LEU A 75 -4.51 -7.43 15.62
CA LEU A 75 -4.42 -6.89 14.26
C LEU A 75 -5.56 -7.36 13.34
N LYS A 76 -6.23 -8.49 13.64
CA LYS A 76 -7.44 -8.91 12.90
C LYS A 76 -8.60 -7.93 13.08
N THR A 77 -8.68 -7.27 14.23
CA THR A 77 -9.75 -6.30 14.54
C THR A 77 -9.43 -4.90 14.01
N MET A 78 -8.26 -4.69 13.41
CA MET A 78 -7.78 -3.39 12.91
C MET A 78 -7.45 -3.35 11.41
N PRO A 79 -8.38 -3.71 10.50
CA PRO A 79 -8.14 -3.75 9.05
C PRO A 79 -7.81 -2.40 8.42
N GLN A 80 -8.06 -1.29 9.12
CA GLN A 80 -7.76 0.07 8.72
C GLN A 80 -6.29 0.48 8.94
N LEU A 81 -5.49 -0.36 9.61
CA LEU A 81 -4.06 -0.08 9.83
C LEU A 81 -3.32 0.10 8.50
N THR A 82 -2.47 1.11 8.48
CA THR A 82 -1.64 1.50 7.33
C THR A 82 -0.15 1.41 7.64
N LYS A 83 0.25 1.39 8.91
CA LYS A 83 1.63 1.24 9.35
C LYS A 83 1.69 0.34 10.58
N VAL A 84 2.56 -0.67 10.53
CA VAL A 84 2.87 -1.56 11.64
C VAL A 84 4.38 -1.63 11.79
N GLY A 85 4.88 -1.52 13.02
CA GLY A 85 6.31 -1.64 13.33
C GLY A 85 6.58 -2.54 14.53
N LEU A 86 7.43 -3.54 14.30
CA LEU A 86 7.96 -4.51 15.29
C LEU A 86 9.49 -4.46 15.27
N ARG A 87 10.01 -3.25 15.31
CA ARG A 87 11.45 -2.96 15.31
C ARG A 87 12.08 -3.47 16.60
N LYS A 88 13.24 -4.12 16.53
CA LYS A 88 13.99 -4.64 17.69
C LYS A 88 13.22 -5.64 18.56
N TRP A 89 12.21 -6.32 18.00
CA TRP A 89 11.42 -7.33 18.72
C TRP A 89 12.14 -8.67 18.91
N SER A 90 13.36 -8.81 18.40
CA SER A 90 14.11 -10.08 18.43
C SER A 90 13.33 -11.24 17.80
N LEU A 91 12.53 -10.95 16.76
CA LEU A 91 11.81 -11.97 16.00
C LEU A 91 12.81 -12.90 15.32
N THR A 92 12.55 -14.20 15.38
CA THR A 92 13.36 -15.23 14.70
C THR A 92 12.65 -15.75 13.45
N ASP A 93 13.28 -16.70 12.76
CA ASP A 93 12.69 -17.41 11.62
C ASP A 93 11.34 -18.06 11.95
N ALA A 94 11.13 -18.50 13.20
CA ALA A 94 9.84 -19.06 13.62
C ALA A 94 8.76 -17.97 13.65
N GLN A 95 9.05 -16.83 14.29
CA GLN A 95 8.10 -15.73 14.41
C GLN A 95 7.78 -15.08 13.04
N ILE A 96 8.78 -14.94 12.17
CA ILE A 96 8.55 -14.33 10.85
C ILE A 96 7.66 -15.21 9.97
N ARG A 97 7.75 -16.54 10.10
CA ARG A 97 6.83 -17.48 9.41
C ARG A 97 5.40 -17.32 9.90
N ILE A 98 5.20 -17.21 11.22
CA ILE A 98 3.88 -16.95 11.82
C ILE A 98 3.30 -15.62 11.29
N LEU A 99 4.11 -14.56 11.28
CA LEU A 99 3.72 -13.26 10.74
C LEU A 99 3.42 -13.33 9.23
N GLY A 100 4.18 -14.12 8.48
CA GLY A 100 3.98 -14.38 7.06
C GLY A 100 2.61 -14.99 6.79
N SER A 101 2.30 -16.11 7.46
CA SER A 101 1.01 -16.79 7.37
C SER A 101 -0.16 -15.87 7.74
N PHE A 102 0.04 -14.94 8.68
CA PHE A 102 -0.97 -13.94 9.01
C PHE A 102 -1.24 -12.97 7.84
N PHE A 103 -0.20 -12.46 7.18
CA PHE A 103 -0.36 -11.53 6.06
C PHE A 103 -0.99 -12.17 4.82
N GLU A 104 -0.78 -13.47 4.62
CA GLU A 104 -1.43 -14.22 3.53
C GLU A 104 -2.96 -14.28 3.67
N LYS A 105 -3.48 -14.25 4.91
CA LYS A 105 -4.92 -14.21 5.21
C LYS A 105 -5.58 -12.86 4.90
N LYS A 106 -4.81 -11.84 4.49
CA LYS A 106 -5.29 -10.51 4.05
C LYS A 106 -6.09 -9.74 5.11
N HIS A 107 -5.83 -9.94 6.40
CA HIS A 107 -6.45 -9.14 7.45
C HIS A 107 -6.09 -7.64 7.37
N LEU A 108 -4.91 -7.31 6.85
CA LEU A 108 -4.39 -5.94 6.74
C LEU A 108 -4.20 -5.48 5.29
N GLU A 109 -5.25 -5.51 4.47
CA GLU A 109 -5.18 -5.10 3.05
C GLU A 109 -4.76 -3.64 2.83
N ASN A 110 -4.95 -2.81 3.86
CA ASN A 110 -4.62 -1.38 3.84
C ASN A 110 -3.17 -1.07 4.25
N LEU A 111 -2.38 -2.08 4.63
CA LEU A 111 -1.02 -1.90 5.11
C LEU A 111 -0.14 -1.30 4.02
N GLN A 112 0.52 -0.18 4.35
CA GLN A 112 1.42 0.58 3.49
C GLN A 112 2.86 0.58 3.99
N HIS A 113 3.07 0.45 5.30
CA HIS A 113 4.39 0.52 5.91
C HIS A 113 4.55 -0.65 6.88
N LEU A 114 5.63 -1.41 6.69
CA LEU A 114 6.00 -2.49 7.58
C LEU A 114 7.46 -2.31 8.00
N ASP A 115 7.68 -2.06 9.29
CA ASP A 115 9.01 -1.94 9.88
C ASP A 115 9.32 -3.19 10.71
N LEU A 116 10.28 -3.97 10.24
CA LEU A 116 10.78 -5.18 10.89
C LEU A 116 12.30 -5.09 11.10
N ALA A 117 12.83 -3.87 11.20
CA ALA A 117 14.25 -3.64 11.41
C ALA A 117 14.74 -4.24 12.73
N MET A 118 16.02 -4.62 12.76
CA MET A 118 16.77 -5.05 13.93
C MET A 118 16.20 -6.32 14.58
N ASN A 119 15.67 -7.24 13.78
CA ASN A 119 15.23 -8.56 14.24
C ASN A 119 16.29 -9.64 13.96
N CYS A 120 16.16 -10.79 14.63
CA CYS A 120 17.10 -11.91 14.57
C CYS A 120 16.72 -12.93 13.49
N VAL A 121 16.27 -12.46 12.32
CA VAL A 121 15.79 -13.29 11.22
C VAL A 121 16.93 -13.58 10.25
N ARG A 122 17.14 -14.86 9.94
CA ARG A 122 18.16 -15.36 9.01
C ARG A 122 17.60 -15.44 7.59
N SER A 123 18.44 -15.91 6.66
CA SER A 123 18.08 -16.04 5.24
C SER A 123 16.80 -16.82 5.03
N ASP A 124 16.64 -17.96 5.71
CA ASP A 124 15.50 -18.86 5.49
C ASP A 124 14.20 -18.26 6.02
N GLY A 125 14.25 -17.58 7.17
CA GLY A 125 13.15 -16.78 7.68
C GLY A 125 12.71 -15.71 6.69
N TRP A 126 13.63 -14.85 6.23
CA TRP A 126 13.29 -13.81 5.25
C TRP A 126 12.83 -14.39 3.91
N LEU A 127 13.43 -15.48 3.46
CA LEU A 127 13.06 -16.17 2.22
C LEU A 127 11.62 -16.66 2.28
N SER A 128 11.23 -17.28 3.40
CA SER A 128 9.83 -17.71 3.64
C SER A 128 8.86 -16.53 3.66
N PHE A 129 9.32 -15.35 4.08
CA PHE A 129 8.52 -14.15 4.16
C PHE A 129 8.34 -13.41 2.82
N MET A 130 9.12 -13.75 1.79
CA MET A 130 9.03 -13.11 0.47
C MET A 130 7.68 -13.30 -0.22
N HIS A 131 7.04 -14.47 -0.04
CA HIS A 131 5.72 -14.74 -0.62
C HIS A 131 4.61 -13.91 0.05
N PRO A 132 4.49 -13.88 1.39
CA PRO A 132 3.57 -13.00 2.11
C PRO A 132 3.60 -11.53 1.68
N LEU A 133 4.79 -10.97 1.37
CA LEU A 133 4.93 -9.59 0.91
C LEU A 133 4.16 -9.28 -0.38
N ILE A 134 3.94 -10.29 -1.23
CA ILE A 134 3.18 -10.14 -2.49
C ILE A 134 1.69 -9.95 -2.18
N CYS A 135 1.18 -10.55 -1.10
CA CYS A 135 -0.20 -10.41 -0.65
C CYS A 135 -0.52 -8.99 -0.15
N LEU A 136 0.50 -8.26 0.32
CA LEU A 136 0.39 -6.87 0.78
C LEU A 136 0.38 -5.86 -0.38
N LYS A 137 -0.69 -5.86 -1.18
CA LYS A 137 -0.80 -5.09 -2.43
C LYS A 137 -0.58 -3.58 -2.29
N LYS A 138 -0.86 -3.01 -1.11
CA LYS A 138 -0.70 -1.57 -0.84
C LYS A 138 0.63 -1.20 -0.19
N LEU A 139 1.54 -2.16 0.04
CA LEU A 139 2.81 -1.91 0.69
C LEU A 139 3.68 -0.93 -0.12
N ILE A 140 4.08 0.17 0.52
CA ILE A 140 4.87 1.28 -0.04
C ILE A 140 6.29 1.25 0.51
N PHE A 141 6.44 0.92 1.79
CA PHE A 141 7.69 0.95 2.53
C PHE A 141 7.88 -0.35 3.30
N LEU A 142 9.10 -0.86 3.29
CA LEU A 142 9.51 -2.07 4.00
C LEU A 142 10.90 -1.86 4.59
N ASP A 143 11.08 -2.19 5.88
CA ASP A 143 12.39 -2.13 6.54
C ASP A 143 12.76 -3.51 7.10
N PHE A 144 13.87 -4.06 6.60
CA PHE A 144 14.50 -5.31 7.02
C PHE A 144 15.93 -5.09 7.52
N SER A 145 16.27 -3.86 7.92
CA SER A 145 17.62 -3.53 8.36
C SER A 145 18.06 -4.44 9.50
N SER A 146 19.34 -4.80 9.53
CA SER A 146 19.97 -5.63 10.56
C SER A 146 20.88 -4.77 11.43
N LYS A 147 21.15 -5.22 12.67
CA LYS A 147 22.10 -4.58 13.58
C LYS A 147 23.54 -4.77 13.14
N GLN A 148 23.84 -5.93 12.58
CA GLN A 148 25.17 -6.36 12.18
C GLN A 148 25.17 -6.64 10.70
N ASP A 149 26.33 -6.41 10.09
CA ASP A 149 26.58 -6.79 8.71
C ASP A 149 26.40 -8.29 8.55
N TRP A 150 25.47 -8.67 7.70
CA TRP A 150 25.12 -10.05 7.44
C TRP A 150 24.92 -10.27 5.95
N VAL A 151 25.36 -11.44 5.46
CA VAL A 151 25.32 -11.81 4.04
C VAL A 151 24.06 -12.65 3.79
N PRO A 152 23.09 -12.15 3.00
CA PRO A 152 21.93 -12.94 2.59
C PRO A 152 22.33 -14.05 1.61
N THR A 153 21.58 -15.14 1.59
CA THR A 153 21.78 -16.16 0.56
C THR A 153 21.39 -15.61 -0.81
N SER A 154 22.09 -16.04 -1.87
CA SER A 154 21.78 -15.59 -3.23
C SER A 154 20.33 -15.89 -3.63
N LEU A 155 19.74 -16.99 -3.11
CA LEU A 155 18.34 -17.32 -3.30
C LEU A 155 17.40 -16.25 -2.69
N LEU A 156 17.70 -15.77 -1.49
CA LEU A 156 16.96 -14.68 -0.85
C LEU A 156 17.04 -13.41 -1.71
N VAL A 157 18.22 -13.05 -2.19
CA VAL A 157 18.42 -11.88 -3.05
C VAL A 157 17.64 -12.01 -4.37
N CYS A 158 17.66 -13.19 -4.98
CA CYS A 158 16.87 -13.50 -6.18
C CYS A 158 15.38 -13.31 -5.93
N LYS A 159 14.85 -13.86 -4.83
CA LYS A 159 13.42 -13.71 -4.46
C LYS A 159 13.07 -12.27 -4.13
N LEU A 160 13.94 -11.54 -3.42
CA LEU A 160 13.74 -10.12 -3.16
C LEU A 160 13.67 -9.32 -4.46
N SER A 161 14.57 -9.59 -5.42
CA SER A 161 14.55 -8.99 -6.76
C SER A 161 13.22 -9.27 -7.50
N GLN A 162 12.70 -10.48 -7.40
CA GLN A 162 11.38 -10.85 -7.94
C GLN A 162 10.26 -10.05 -7.27
N VAL A 163 10.25 -9.93 -5.93
CA VAL A 163 9.27 -9.11 -5.20
C VAL A 163 9.35 -7.65 -5.63
N LEU A 164 10.55 -7.08 -5.78
CA LEU A 164 10.74 -5.69 -6.22
C LEU A 164 10.16 -5.42 -7.61
N THR A 165 10.22 -6.39 -8.53
CA THR A 165 9.66 -6.26 -9.88
C THR A 165 8.15 -6.53 -9.94
N THR A 166 7.65 -7.40 -9.08
CA THR A 166 6.24 -7.82 -9.03
C THR A 166 5.38 -6.81 -8.26
N GLN A 167 5.87 -6.35 -7.11
CA GLN A 167 5.13 -5.45 -6.24
C GLN A 167 5.14 -4.01 -6.78
N SER A 168 4.04 -3.57 -7.37
CA SER A 168 3.99 -2.29 -8.10
C SER A 168 3.97 -1.05 -7.20
N SER A 169 3.36 -1.20 -6.02
CA SER A 169 3.15 -0.20 -4.97
C SER A 169 4.44 0.13 -4.21
N LEU A 170 5.27 -0.88 -3.93
CA LEU A 170 6.50 -0.73 -3.16
C LEU A 170 7.44 0.32 -3.77
N LYS A 171 7.74 1.36 -3.01
CA LYS A 171 8.59 2.49 -3.41
C LYS A 171 9.96 2.39 -2.77
N GLU A 172 10.02 1.98 -1.52
CA GLU A 172 11.23 1.96 -0.72
C GLU A 172 11.36 0.62 0.00
N ILE A 173 12.58 0.11 0.01
CA ILE A 173 12.99 -0.99 0.87
C ILE A 173 14.30 -0.59 1.54
N LYS A 174 14.38 -0.79 2.86
CA LYS A 174 15.60 -0.66 3.64
C LYS A 174 16.11 -2.04 4.02
N VAL A 175 17.38 -2.25 3.75
CA VAL A 175 18.15 -3.48 4.01
C VAL A 175 19.53 -3.07 4.54
N THR A 176 19.55 -2.04 5.41
CA THR A 176 20.82 -1.58 6.01
C THR A 176 21.40 -2.70 6.86
N GLY A 177 22.72 -2.89 6.85
CA GLY A 177 23.38 -4.04 7.48
C GLY A 177 23.25 -5.35 6.70
N TRP A 178 22.72 -5.33 5.47
CA TRP A 178 22.85 -6.45 4.54
C TRP A 178 24.04 -6.20 3.62
N THR A 179 24.92 -7.18 3.53
CA THR A 179 26.10 -7.12 2.67
C THR A 179 25.80 -7.83 1.35
N PHE A 180 25.92 -7.12 0.23
CA PHE A 180 25.66 -7.64 -1.11
C PHE A 180 26.95 -7.68 -1.92
N ASP A 181 27.17 -8.77 -2.63
CA ASP A 181 28.24 -8.83 -3.63
C ASP A 181 27.85 -8.09 -4.94
N SER A 182 28.76 -8.08 -5.91
CA SER A 182 28.53 -7.41 -7.20
C SER A 182 27.39 -8.05 -8.01
N CYS A 183 27.20 -9.37 -7.90
CA CYS A 183 26.13 -10.12 -8.56
C CYS A 183 24.75 -9.74 -7.97
N ASP A 184 24.64 -9.72 -6.66
CA ASP A 184 23.47 -9.34 -5.89
C ASP A 184 23.02 -7.91 -6.21
N LEU A 185 23.98 -6.97 -6.17
CA LEU A 185 23.74 -5.58 -6.56
C LEU A 185 23.27 -5.49 -8.02
N GLY A 186 23.82 -6.30 -8.92
CA GLY A 186 23.39 -6.45 -10.29
C GLY A 186 21.91 -6.85 -10.40
N LEU A 187 21.49 -7.87 -9.64
CA LEU A 187 20.10 -8.35 -9.60
C LEU A 187 19.13 -7.28 -9.08
N ILE A 188 19.44 -6.64 -7.96
CA ILE A 188 18.58 -5.63 -7.32
C ILE A 188 18.47 -4.39 -8.22
N ASN A 189 19.59 -3.90 -8.76
CA ASN A 189 19.60 -2.74 -9.64
C ASN A 189 18.90 -3.04 -10.97
N GLY A 190 19.06 -4.25 -11.49
CA GLY A 190 18.32 -4.78 -12.63
C GLY A 190 16.81 -4.72 -12.41
N ALA A 191 16.33 -5.22 -11.27
CA ALA A 191 14.92 -5.16 -10.88
C ALA A 191 14.39 -3.72 -10.81
N LYS A 192 15.11 -2.82 -10.13
CA LYS A 192 14.74 -1.39 -10.04
C LYS A 192 14.64 -0.75 -11.44
N LYS A 193 15.59 -1.03 -12.34
CA LYS A 193 15.56 -0.54 -13.74
C LYS A 193 14.34 -1.09 -14.50
N ARG A 194 14.07 -2.40 -14.40
CA ARG A 194 12.90 -3.04 -15.05
C ARG A 194 11.58 -2.43 -14.57
N LYS A 195 11.42 -2.22 -13.26
CA LYS A 195 10.24 -1.57 -12.66
C LYS A 195 10.01 -0.16 -13.22
N ARG A 196 11.07 0.65 -13.31
CA ARG A 196 11.01 2.00 -13.91
C ARG A 196 10.59 1.95 -15.39
N LYS A 197 11.13 1.01 -16.18
CA LYS A 197 10.76 0.81 -17.59
C LYS A 197 9.27 0.42 -17.73
N LYS A 198 8.77 -0.52 -16.89
CA LYS A 198 7.35 -0.94 -16.87
C LYS A 198 6.42 0.25 -16.59
N LYS A 199 6.70 1.04 -15.54
CA LYS A 199 5.94 2.26 -15.21
C LYS A 199 5.94 3.28 -16.36
N LYS A 200 7.07 3.49 -17.05
CA LYS A 200 7.14 4.38 -18.23
C LYS A 200 6.27 3.87 -19.41
N ARG A 201 6.30 2.56 -19.70
CA ARG A 201 5.48 1.95 -20.75
C ARG A 201 3.98 2.08 -20.46
N GLU A 202 3.58 1.82 -19.22
CA GLU A 202 2.19 1.95 -18.77
C GLU A 202 1.66 3.39 -18.89
N LYS A 203 2.46 4.39 -18.46
CA LYS A 203 2.13 5.82 -18.65
C LYS A 203 1.93 6.18 -20.13
N ARG A 204 2.79 5.68 -21.03
CA ARG A 204 2.68 5.90 -22.48
C ARG A 204 1.40 5.26 -23.04
N ASN A 205 1.08 4.03 -22.64
CA ASN A 205 -0.13 3.33 -23.06
C ASN A 205 -1.39 4.05 -22.59
N ASN A 206 -1.44 4.47 -21.32
CA ASN A 206 -2.56 5.26 -20.78
C ASN A 206 -2.76 6.59 -21.54
N LYS A 207 -1.68 7.28 -21.90
CA LYS A 207 -1.74 8.51 -22.72
C LYS A 207 -2.29 8.22 -24.12
N LYS A 208 -1.86 7.12 -24.77
CA LYS A 208 -2.40 6.69 -26.08
C LYS A 208 -3.89 6.39 -25.99
N THR A 209 -4.33 5.63 -24.99
CA THR A 209 -5.74 5.29 -24.77
C THR A 209 -6.61 6.52 -24.55
N LYS A 210 -6.15 7.47 -23.73
CA LYS A 210 -6.86 8.76 -23.51
C LYS A 210 -6.99 9.55 -24.81
N ARG A 211 -5.93 9.64 -25.62
CA ARG A 211 -5.95 10.32 -26.94
C ARG A 211 -6.94 9.65 -27.90
N THR A 212 -6.98 8.32 -27.96
CA THR A 212 -7.91 7.57 -28.81
C THR A 212 -9.36 7.78 -28.38
N LYS A 213 -9.66 7.74 -27.08
CA LYS A 213 -10.99 8.05 -26.53
C LYS A 213 -11.42 9.48 -26.89
N LYS A 214 -10.53 10.47 -26.75
CA LYS A 214 -10.80 11.88 -27.13
C LYS A 214 -11.08 12.02 -28.64
N ARG A 215 -10.29 11.38 -29.50
CA ARG A 215 -10.51 11.35 -30.96
C ARG A 215 -11.86 10.73 -31.34
N LYS A 216 -12.23 9.57 -30.74
CA LYS A 216 -13.53 8.93 -30.96
C LYS A 216 -14.70 9.83 -30.54
N LYS A 217 -14.61 10.48 -29.37
CA LYS A 217 -15.63 11.43 -28.89
C LYS A 217 -15.79 12.64 -29.82
N SER A 218 -14.68 13.19 -30.32
CA SER A 218 -14.69 14.29 -31.29
C SER A 218 -15.33 13.89 -32.63
N LYS A 219 -14.95 12.73 -33.20
CA LYS A 219 -15.58 12.20 -34.43
C LYS A 219 -17.09 11.99 -34.25
N LYS A 220 -17.54 11.47 -33.10
CA LYS A 220 -18.97 11.29 -32.78
C LYS A 220 -19.70 12.64 -32.73
N ARG A 221 -19.11 13.67 -32.11
CA ARG A 221 -19.66 15.05 -32.09
C ARG A 221 -19.77 15.64 -33.49
N LYS A 222 -18.73 15.53 -34.32
CA LYS A 222 -18.75 16.00 -35.73
C LYS A 222 -19.85 15.31 -36.55
N ARG A 223 -20.00 13.99 -36.42
CA ARG A 223 -21.08 13.23 -37.08
C ARG A 223 -22.47 13.67 -36.63
N LYS A 224 -22.68 13.89 -35.32
CA LYS A 224 -23.95 14.42 -34.78
C LYS A 224 -24.26 15.82 -35.32
N LYS A 225 -23.25 16.72 -35.38
CA LYS A 225 -23.40 18.07 -35.96
C LYS A 225 -23.83 18.01 -37.42
N LYS A 226 -23.11 17.24 -38.26
CA LYS A 226 -23.48 17.02 -39.68
C LYS A 226 -24.89 16.44 -39.85
N LYS A 227 -25.32 15.49 -39.00
CA LYS A 227 -26.68 14.95 -39.04
C LYS A 227 -27.75 16.00 -38.70
N ARG A 228 -27.50 16.85 -37.70
CA ARG A 228 -28.41 17.96 -37.34
C ARG A 228 -28.53 18.97 -38.48
N GLU A 229 -27.42 19.36 -39.08
CA GLU A 229 -27.36 20.30 -40.20
C GLU A 229 -28.11 19.78 -41.44
N LYS A 230 -27.91 18.50 -41.81
CA LYS A 230 -28.68 17.85 -42.87
C LYS A 230 -30.19 17.84 -42.59
N ARG A 231 -30.61 17.58 -41.34
CA ARG A 231 -32.02 17.61 -40.94
C ARG A 231 -32.61 19.02 -41.06
N ASN A 232 -31.87 20.05 -40.65
CA ASN A 232 -32.28 21.44 -40.74
C ASN A 232 -32.44 21.87 -42.21
N ASN A 233 -31.46 21.61 -43.07
CA ASN A 233 -31.55 21.95 -44.50
C ASN A 233 -32.75 21.27 -45.19
N LYS A 234 -33.04 20.00 -44.84
CA LYS A 234 -34.23 19.30 -45.38
C LYS A 234 -35.53 19.93 -44.91
N LYS A 235 -35.61 20.39 -43.65
CA LYS A 235 -36.77 21.15 -43.14
C LYS A 235 -36.93 22.46 -43.92
N THR A 236 -35.87 23.26 -44.08
CA THR A 236 -35.91 24.55 -44.79
C THR A 236 -36.36 24.40 -46.25
N LYS A 237 -35.86 23.38 -46.96
CA LYS A 237 -36.30 23.08 -48.34
C LYS A 237 -37.79 22.73 -48.40
N ARG A 238 -38.30 21.94 -47.45
CA ARG A 238 -39.73 21.61 -47.37
C ARG A 238 -40.60 22.84 -47.11
N THR A 239 -40.18 23.76 -46.23
CA THR A 239 -40.91 25.02 -45.99
C THR A 239 -40.90 25.92 -47.21
N LYS A 240 -39.76 26.08 -47.90
CA LYS A 240 -39.68 26.85 -49.16
C LYS A 240 -40.59 26.25 -50.25
N LYS A 241 -40.60 24.92 -50.41
CA LYS A 241 -41.48 24.22 -51.37
C LYS A 241 -42.96 24.45 -51.04
N ARG A 242 -43.35 24.32 -49.75
CA ARG A 242 -44.71 24.61 -49.27
C ARG A 242 -45.13 26.08 -49.50
N LYS A 243 -44.22 27.04 -49.30
CA LYS A 243 -44.49 28.46 -49.60
C LYS A 243 -44.72 28.69 -51.10
N LYS A 244 -43.84 28.16 -51.97
CA LYS A 244 -44.01 28.27 -53.44
C LYS A 244 -45.32 27.65 -53.94
N SER A 245 -45.72 26.49 -53.41
CA SER A 245 -47.00 25.87 -53.80
C SER A 245 -48.21 26.67 -53.32
N LYS A 246 -48.13 27.36 -52.18
CA LYS A 246 -49.20 28.26 -51.70
C LYS A 246 -49.33 29.52 -52.56
N VAL A 247 -48.22 30.09 -53.05
CA VAL A 247 -48.24 31.25 -53.95
C VAL A 247 -48.85 30.87 -55.30
N LYS A 248 -48.40 29.76 -55.92
CA LYS A 248 -48.99 29.26 -57.18
C LYS A 248 -50.47 28.89 -57.08
N ALA A 249 -50.94 28.48 -55.91
CA ALA A 249 -52.35 28.18 -55.68
C ALA A 249 -53.21 29.45 -55.47
N LYS A 250 -52.58 30.58 -55.12
CA LYS A 250 -53.25 31.89 -55.07
C LYS A 250 -53.35 32.52 -56.47
N GLU A 251 -52.28 32.47 -57.26
CA GLU A 251 -52.25 32.98 -58.66
C GLU A 251 -53.19 32.25 -59.62
N LYS A 252 -53.69 31.05 -59.27
CA LYS A 252 -54.68 30.29 -60.06
C LYS A 252 -56.14 30.57 -59.66
N LYS A 253 -56.36 31.46 -58.71
CA LYS A 253 -57.69 31.81 -58.19
C LYS A 253 -58.08 33.27 -58.47
N GLU A 254 -57.19 34.02 -59.10
CA GLU A 254 -57.47 35.29 -59.80
C GLU A 254 -57.57 35.00 -61.29
#